data_AF-A0A9N9GYS5-F1
#
_entry.id   AF-A0A9N9GYS5-F1
#
_cell.length_a   1.000
_cell.length_b   1.000
_cell.length_c   1.000
_cell.angle_alpha   90.00
_cell.angle_beta   90.00
_cell.angle_gamma   90.00
#
_symmetry.space_group_name_H-M   'P 1'
#
loop_
_entity.id
_entity.type
_entity.pdbx_description
1 polymer ?
#
loop_
_entity_poly.entity_id
_entity_poly.type
_entity_poly.pdbx_seq_one_letter_code
_entity_poly.pdbx_strand_id
1 'polypeptide(L)'
;MIVWFIPARASVSTTPNPYDMATNWDETYYDGDIYYRFIVLGFSLFDSTNVENVLSTITKDVEKVDYLRGYVKSKEPFKEKQKEKELDEFWEDLKNAKINDNEKFLRLSEGITFLGKEGGSSILYIRKSYRYMEKVIFKDSTRKLRITGNPGIGKTFFGFYLLYLLSQQTNTRIVYSSFTERSPIIFDGEAFTTDNQTLINTYLYNKDTWYIADGIEPKNVNAKTILVCSPRKEHYKRFDRYTGRIRRYMPVWTLEEIEVCRSNVFKNIDKITVEKMYNMWGGIPRYVLELTDDDSQAELEHAINNVNNNILYFVGESEGDICSSHKLAHIYTNDDPEENEEPYTKIIMRFASEYVAERIVSKIEERYKHELKCFVKSSSSESAFYSLRGALFEEIAHRILQKGGKFKIRPLDFTSKDSYIEIPKLEMCFYSKIDEIEVNKYYRPIQKNWESIDAIISPNVLFQMTVGSTHPVKMNGLDKLCEKLGGKLGNNKISFYFVLPKDQYVNFKKQNFHTADKKVARNIKRWINDRVRQYALEIDLSSW
;
A
#
# COMPACT_ATOMS: atom_id res chain seq x y z
N MET A 1 -17.48 -40.67 -34.14
CA MET A 1 -16.11 -41.01 -33.73
C MET A 1 -15.75 -40.04 -32.61
N ILE A 2 -15.45 -40.32 -31.34
CA ILE A 2 -15.20 -41.49 -30.45
C ILE A 2 -15.34 -40.83 -29.04
N VAL A 3 -16.41 -40.90 -28.24
CA VAL A 3 -16.91 -41.86 -27.22
C VAL A 3 -15.91 -42.45 -26.18
N TRP A 4 -16.30 -42.22 -24.90
CA TRP A 4 -15.99 -42.88 -23.61
C TRP A 4 -14.73 -42.42 -22.83
N PHE A 5 -14.68 -42.28 -21.48
CA PHE A 5 -15.34 -43.01 -20.37
C PHE A 5 -15.47 -42.15 -19.07
N ILE A 6 -16.52 -42.42 -18.28
CA ILE A 6 -16.61 -42.22 -16.80
C ILE A 6 -16.39 -43.59 -16.13
N PRO A 7 -15.84 -43.69 -14.91
CA PRO A 7 -16.65 -44.34 -13.87
C PRO A 7 -16.60 -43.63 -12.49
N ALA A 8 -17.72 -43.74 -11.80
CA ALA A 8 -18.03 -43.22 -10.47
C ALA A 8 -17.49 -44.10 -9.32
N ARG A 9 -17.35 -43.52 -8.12
CA ARG A 9 -17.96 -44.06 -6.88
C ARG A 9 -17.96 -43.04 -5.73
N ALA A 10 -19.02 -43.15 -4.92
CA ALA A 10 -19.51 -42.23 -3.91
C ALA A 10 -18.93 -42.46 -2.50
N SER A 11 -19.01 -41.45 -1.62
CA SER A 11 -19.79 -41.53 -0.34
C SER A 11 -19.67 -40.27 0.56
N VAL A 12 -20.82 -39.60 0.76
CA VAL A 12 -21.47 -39.18 2.02
C VAL A 12 -21.02 -37.92 2.83
N SER A 13 -22.02 -37.01 2.97
CA SER A 13 -22.36 -36.05 4.05
C SER A 13 -21.54 -34.74 4.16
N THR A 14 -22.09 -33.53 4.33
CA THR A 14 -23.42 -33.01 4.70
C THR A 14 -23.65 -31.59 4.11
N THR A 15 -24.89 -31.32 3.67
CA THR A 15 -25.60 -30.03 3.45
C THR A 15 -25.08 -28.98 2.46
N PRO A 16 -25.84 -28.70 1.37
CA PRO A 16 -25.86 -27.37 0.73
C PRO A 16 -27.26 -26.74 0.55
N ASN A 17 -27.34 -25.48 1.02
CA ASN A 17 -27.97 -24.25 0.51
C ASN A 17 -29.17 -24.34 -0.50
N PRO A 18 -30.34 -23.71 -0.20
CA PRO A 18 -31.60 -23.83 -0.97
C PRO A 18 -31.69 -23.06 -2.31
N TYR A 19 -30.61 -22.87 -3.06
CA TYR A 19 -30.63 -22.12 -4.33
C TYR A 19 -30.54 -22.94 -5.63
N ASP A 20 -30.53 -24.28 -5.55
CA ASP A 20 -30.47 -25.16 -6.74
C ASP A 20 -31.68 -26.10 -6.84
N MET A 21 -32.84 -25.59 -7.22
CA MET A 21 -33.93 -26.39 -7.82
C MET A 21 -34.82 -25.54 -8.72
N ALA A 22 -34.48 -25.40 -10.01
CA ALA A 22 -35.45 -25.15 -11.08
C ALA A 22 -34.83 -25.28 -12.49
N THR A 23 -34.36 -26.46 -12.89
CA THR A 23 -34.24 -26.80 -14.33
C THR A 23 -34.42 -28.30 -14.51
N ASN A 24 -35.65 -28.71 -14.88
CA ASN A 24 -36.02 -29.85 -15.73
C ASN A 24 -37.39 -30.41 -15.33
N TRP A 25 -38.49 -29.87 -15.86
CA TRP A 25 -39.74 -30.62 -15.97
C TRP A 25 -40.46 -30.27 -17.28
N ASP A 26 -40.82 -31.35 -17.98
CA ASP A 26 -41.57 -31.42 -19.23
C ASP A 26 -42.98 -30.82 -19.11
N GLU A 27 -43.50 -30.39 -20.26
CA GLU A 27 -44.85 -29.92 -20.49
C GLU A 27 -45.93 -30.88 -19.96
N THR A 28 -46.61 -30.48 -18.88
CA THR A 28 -48.04 -30.74 -18.73
C THR A 28 -48.69 -29.51 -18.11
N TYR A 29 -49.71 -29.01 -18.81
CA TYR A 29 -50.60 -27.90 -18.43
C TYR A 29 -50.87 -27.82 -16.93
N TYR A 30 -50.59 -26.68 -16.29
CA TYR A 30 -51.44 -25.94 -15.32
C TYR A 30 -50.65 -24.77 -14.67
N ASP A 31 -51.18 -23.55 -14.77
CA ASP A 31 -50.96 -22.33 -13.94
C ASP A 31 -49.56 -21.76 -13.62
N GLY A 32 -48.49 -22.16 -14.32
CA GLY A 32 -47.14 -21.57 -14.10
C GLY A 32 -46.92 -20.16 -14.67
N ASP A 33 -47.61 -19.78 -15.74
CA ASP A 33 -47.31 -18.56 -16.53
C ASP A 33 -47.88 -17.27 -15.90
N ILE A 34 -48.99 -17.36 -15.19
CA ILE A 34 -49.61 -16.23 -14.49
C ILE A 34 -48.76 -15.87 -13.26
N TYR A 35 -48.29 -16.89 -12.54
CA TYR A 35 -47.42 -16.74 -11.37
C TYR A 35 -46.10 -16.04 -11.70
N TYR A 36 -45.45 -16.44 -12.81
CA TYR A 36 -44.21 -15.82 -13.26
C TYR A 36 -44.41 -14.36 -13.70
N ARG A 37 -45.53 -14.04 -14.37
CA ARG A 37 -45.85 -12.65 -14.73
C ARG A 37 -46.10 -11.76 -13.51
N PHE A 38 -46.70 -12.27 -12.45
CA PHE A 38 -46.93 -11.51 -11.22
C PHE A 38 -45.65 -11.32 -10.39
N ILE A 39 -44.74 -12.29 -10.39
CA ILE A 39 -43.42 -12.14 -9.75
C ILE A 39 -42.57 -11.08 -10.49
N VAL A 40 -42.63 -11.04 -11.82
CA VAL A 40 -41.95 -10.00 -12.64
C VAL A 40 -42.52 -8.59 -12.41
N LEU A 41 -43.78 -8.49 -11.98
CA LEU A 41 -44.45 -7.23 -11.61
C LEU A 41 -44.36 -6.89 -10.10
N GLY A 42 -43.62 -7.69 -9.31
CA GLY A 42 -43.29 -7.37 -7.92
C GLY A 42 -44.35 -7.74 -6.86
N PHE A 43 -45.30 -8.63 -7.17
CA PHE A 43 -46.31 -9.06 -6.18
C PHE A 43 -45.78 -10.17 -5.25
N SER A 44 -46.09 -10.07 -3.94
CA SER A 44 -45.89 -11.19 -3.01
C SER A 44 -47.00 -12.24 -3.15
N LEU A 45 -46.73 -13.50 -2.80
CA LEU A 45 -47.71 -14.61 -2.87
C LEU A 45 -49.06 -14.29 -2.16
N PHE A 46 -49.03 -13.51 -1.09
CA PHE A 46 -50.23 -13.11 -0.33
C PHE A 46 -51.02 -11.98 -1.01
N ASP A 47 -50.34 -11.08 -1.72
CA ASP A 47 -50.99 -10.00 -2.47
C ASP A 47 -51.65 -10.54 -3.76
N SER A 48 -51.02 -11.50 -4.45
CA SER A 48 -51.57 -12.07 -5.69
C SER A 48 -52.91 -12.78 -5.45
N THR A 49 -53.02 -13.54 -4.36
CA THR A 49 -54.25 -14.23 -3.96
C THR A 49 -55.42 -13.25 -3.73
N ASN A 50 -55.14 -12.07 -3.15
CA ASN A 50 -56.16 -11.05 -2.92
C ASN A 50 -56.58 -10.35 -4.21
N VAL A 51 -55.65 -10.10 -5.14
CA VAL A 51 -55.94 -9.49 -6.44
C VAL A 51 -56.78 -10.40 -7.31
N GLU A 52 -56.45 -11.70 -7.36
CA GLU A 52 -57.21 -12.70 -8.13
C GLU A 52 -58.64 -12.82 -7.62
N ASN A 53 -58.84 -12.82 -6.30
CA ASN A 53 -60.17 -12.84 -5.70
C ASN A 53 -61.00 -11.63 -6.16
N VAL A 54 -60.45 -10.41 -6.14
CA VAL A 54 -61.19 -9.23 -6.61
C VAL A 54 -61.43 -9.28 -8.12
N LEU A 55 -60.44 -9.70 -8.92
CA LEU A 55 -60.61 -9.83 -10.37
C LEU A 55 -61.66 -10.87 -10.76
N SER A 56 -61.82 -11.94 -9.98
CA SER A 56 -62.83 -12.96 -10.20
C SER A 56 -64.27 -12.44 -10.04
N THR A 57 -64.44 -11.35 -9.27
CA THR A 57 -65.75 -10.71 -9.04
C THR A 57 -66.13 -9.70 -10.13
N ILE A 58 -65.19 -9.31 -11.00
CA ILE A 58 -65.42 -8.37 -12.09
C ILE A 58 -65.71 -9.16 -13.36
N THR A 59 -66.81 -8.85 -14.06
CA THR A 59 -67.25 -9.63 -15.23
C THR A 59 -66.83 -9.01 -16.56
N LYS A 60 -66.53 -7.70 -16.61
CA LYS A 60 -66.08 -7.02 -17.83
C LYS A 60 -64.56 -6.85 -17.86
N ASP A 61 -63.95 -7.21 -18.99
CA ASP A 61 -62.49 -7.15 -19.14
C ASP A 61 -61.93 -5.73 -19.05
N VAL A 62 -62.67 -4.72 -19.51
CA VAL A 62 -62.27 -3.31 -19.40
C VAL A 62 -62.16 -2.87 -17.93
N GLU A 63 -63.10 -3.30 -17.09
CA GLU A 63 -63.12 -2.96 -15.66
C GLU A 63 -62.03 -3.73 -14.89
N LYS A 64 -61.68 -4.96 -15.32
CA LYS A 64 -60.50 -5.70 -14.80
C LYS A 64 -59.19 -4.98 -15.11
N VAL A 65 -59.06 -4.48 -16.35
CA VAL A 65 -57.88 -3.73 -16.78
C VAL A 65 -57.75 -2.41 -16.01
N ASP A 66 -58.86 -1.70 -15.78
CA ASP A 66 -58.85 -0.46 -15.00
C ASP A 66 -58.58 -0.70 -13.51
N TYR A 67 -59.11 -1.78 -12.93
CA TYR A 67 -58.77 -2.22 -11.59
C TYR A 67 -57.29 -2.55 -11.46
N LEU A 68 -56.71 -3.33 -12.37
CA LEU A 68 -55.28 -3.65 -12.38
C LEU A 68 -54.41 -2.40 -12.54
N ARG A 69 -54.78 -1.45 -13.41
CA ARG A 69 -54.07 -0.17 -13.54
C ARG A 69 -54.12 0.64 -12.24
N GLY A 70 -55.29 0.71 -11.60
CA GLY A 70 -55.46 1.40 -10.31
C GLY A 70 -54.69 0.72 -9.19
N TYR A 71 -54.68 -0.62 -9.17
CA TYR A 71 -54.00 -1.42 -8.17
C TYR A 71 -52.47 -1.32 -8.30
N VAL A 72 -51.92 -1.42 -9.52
CA VAL A 72 -50.49 -1.19 -9.80
C VAL A 72 -50.08 0.22 -9.40
N LYS A 73 -50.89 1.25 -9.72
CA LYS A 73 -50.66 2.63 -9.24
C LYS A 73 -50.69 2.76 -7.72
N SER A 74 -51.52 1.98 -7.03
CA SER A 74 -51.66 2.03 -5.56
C SER A 74 -50.55 1.26 -4.81
N LYS A 75 -49.82 0.38 -5.50
CA LYS A 75 -48.77 -0.48 -4.94
C LYS A 75 -47.35 -0.03 -5.30
N GLU A 76 -47.15 0.93 -6.19
CA GLU A 76 -45.86 1.63 -6.32
C GLU A 76 -45.62 2.49 -5.06
N PRO A 77 -44.58 2.22 -4.25
CA PRO A 77 -44.15 3.16 -3.24
C PRO A 77 -43.10 4.07 -3.87
N PHE A 78 -43.48 5.04 -4.71
CA PHE A 78 -42.52 6.01 -5.23
C PHE A 78 -43.07 7.43 -5.18
N LYS A 79 -42.49 8.25 -4.30
CA LYS A 79 -42.59 9.71 -4.38
C LYS A 79 -41.96 10.12 -5.73
N GLU A 80 -42.78 10.56 -6.68
CA GLU A 80 -42.36 10.93 -8.06
C GLU A 80 -41.16 11.88 -8.08
N LYS A 81 -41.14 12.83 -7.14
CA LYS A 81 -40.01 13.70 -6.82
C LYS A 81 -40.00 13.92 -5.31
N GLN A 82 -38.83 13.80 -4.69
CA GLN A 82 -38.63 14.20 -3.29
C GLN A 82 -37.92 15.54 -3.30
N LYS A 83 -38.65 16.59 -2.93
CA LYS A 83 -38.08 17.91 -2.71
C LYS A 83 -37.67 18.02 -1.25
N GLU A 84 -36.40 18.30 -1.04
CA GLU A 84 -35.83 18.61 0.26
C GLU A 84 -35.59 20.11 0.30
N LYS A 85 -36.10 20.77 1.34
CA LYS A 85 -36.09 22.23 1.44
C LYS A 85 -34.65 22.76 1.39
N GLU A 86 -33.75 22.11 2.11
CA GLU A 86 -32.33 22.44 2.21
C GLU A 86 -31.60 22.28 0.86
N LEU A 87 -32.01 21.30 0.06
CA LEU A 87 -31.45 21.06 -1.27
C LEU A 87 -31.91 22.12 -2.28
N ASP A 88 -33.19 22.49 -2.26
CA ASP A 88 -33.73 23.57 -3.08
C ASP A 88 -33.11 24.93 -2.68
N GLU A 89 -32.99 25.21 -1.37
CA GLU A 89 -32.31 26.41 -0.86
C GLU A 89 -30.84 26.48 -1.31
N PHE A 90 -30.12 25.36 -1.22
CA PHE A 90 -28.76 25.24 -1.76
C PHE A 90 -28.70 25.58 -3.25
N TRP A 91 -29.61 25.02 -4.06
CA TRP A 91 -29.58 25.19 -5.51
C TRP A 91 -29.87 26.64 -5.91
N GLU A 92 -30.84 27.29 -5.26
CA GLU A 92 -31.14 28.70 -5.49
C GLU A 92 -30.00 29.61 -5.02
N ASP A 93 -29.39 29.33 -3.87
CA ASP A 93 -28.22 30.09 -3.40
C ASP A 93 -27.03 29.94 -4.36
N LEU A 94 -26.76 28.72 -4.84
CA LEU A 94 -25.66 28.43 -5.77
C LEU A 94 -25.79 29.18 -7.10
N LYS A 95 -27.01 29.39 -7.61
CA LYS A 95 -27.26 30.19 -8.82
C LYS A 95 -26.89 31.67 -8.61
N ASN A 96 -27.14 32.18 -7.41
CA ASN A 96 -26.89 33.58 -7.06
C ASN A 96 -25.48 33.83 -6.49
N ALA A 97 -24.78 32.76 -6.12
CA ALA A 97 -23.44 32.82 -5.55
C ALA A 97 -22.43 33.44 -6.52
N LYS A 98 -21.46 34.15 -5.94
CA LYS A 98 -20.35 34.75 -6.69
C LYS A 98 -19.03 34.22 -6.16
N ILE A 99 -18.09 34.00 -7.07
CA ILE A 99 -16.69 33.77 -6.69
C ILE A 99 -16.14 35.10 -6.15
N ASN A 100 -15.38 35.03 -5.06
CA ASN A 100 -14.77 36.22 -4.46
C ASN A 100 -13.83 36.98 -5.42
N ASP A 101 -13.49 38.23 -5.10
CA ASP A 101 -12.70 39.12 -5.97
C ASP A 101 -11.31 38.58 -6.35
N ASN A 102 -10.74 37.70 -5.52
CA ASN A 102 -9.47 37.03 -5.81
C ASN A 102 -9.63 35.74 -6.63
N GLU A 103 -10.84 35.43 -7.11
CA GLU A 103 -11.26 34.28 -7.91
C GLU A 103 -10.93 32.89 -7.33
N LYS A 104 -10.66 32.82 -6.03
CA LYS A 104 -10.14 31.64 -5.32
C LYS A 104 -11.18 30.89 -4.51
N PHE A 105 -12.27 31.52 -4.11
CA PHE A 105 -13.27 30.92 -3.25
C PHE A 105 -14.68 31.17 -3.76
N LEU A 106 -15.45 30.10 -3.84
CA LEU A 106 -16.91 30.15 -3.92
C LEU A 106 -17.47 30.03 -2.50
N ARG A 107 -18.35 30.95 -2.13
CA ARG A 107 -19.00 30.97 -0.81
C ARG A 107 -20.50 30.99 -0.99
N LEU A 108 -21.18 30.10 -0.27
CA LEU A 108 -22.62 30.09 -0.12
C LEU A 108 -23.04 31.07 0.98
N SER A 109 -24.32 31.45 0.99
CA SER A 109 -24.89 32.29 2.05
C SER A 109 -24.78 31.62 3.43
N GLU A 110 -24.82 32.43 4.48
CA GLU A 110 -24.78 31.93 5.85
C GLU A 110 -25.91 30.93 6.11
N GLY A 111 -25.56 29.78 6.71
CA GLY A 111 -26.49 28.69 6.97
C GLY A 111 -26.69 27.70 5.81
N ILE A 112 -26.21 28.00 4.60
CA ILE A 112 -26.33 27.14 3.43
C ILE A 112 -25.04 26.34 3.21
N THR A 113 -25.19 25.03 2.97
CA THR A 113 -24.08 24.11 2.71
C THR A 113 -24.25 23.42 1.36
N PHE A 114 -23.16 22.91 0.80
CA PHE A 114 -23.22 22.17 -0.47
C PHE A 114 -24.15 20.94 -0.34
N LEU A 115 -25.09 20.83 -1.29
CA LEU A 115 -26.14 19.80 -1.32
C LEU A 115 -27.09 19.81 -0.10
N GLY A 116 -27.14 20.89 0.69
CA GLY A 116 -28.00 20.99 1.87
C GLY A 116 -27.62 20.03 3.00
N LYS A 117 -26.35 19.58 3.06
CA LYS A 117 -25.89 18.61 4.07
C LYS A 117 -25.62 19.26 5.41
N GLU A 118 -26.18 18.70 6.47
CA GLU A 118 -25.89 19.07 7.84
C GLU A 118 -24.39 18.90 8.15
N GLY A 119 -23.76 19.93 8.73
CA GLY A 119 -22.31 19.94 8.98
C GLY A 119 -21.42 19.99 7.73
N GLY A 120 -22.02 20.15 6.54
CA GLY A 120 -21.29 20.30 5.29
C GLY A 120 -20.54 21.63 5.19
N SER A 121 -19.65 21.75 4.20
CA SER A 121 -18.96 23.02 3.93
C SER A 121 -19.90 24.01 3.22
N SER A 122 -19.73 25.30 3.51
CA SER A 122 -20.32 26.43 2.78
C SER A 122 -19.29 27.16 1.90
N ILE A 123 -18.01 26.74 1.97
CA ILE A 123 -16.89 27.37 1.26
C ILE A 123 -16.16 26.33 0.41
N LEU A 124 -15.85 26.70 -0.83
CA LEU A 124 -15.10 25.88 -1.77
C LEU A 124 -13.89 26.65 -2.28
N TYR A 125 -12.71 26.05 -2.14
CA TYR A 125 -11.47 26.57 -2.73
C TYR A 125 -11.32 26.11 -4.19
N ILE A 126 -11.16 27.06 -5.10
CA ILE A 126 -11.06 26.82 -6.53
C ILE A 126 -9.58 26.73 -6.92
N ARG A 127 -9.15 25.51 -7.26
CA ARG A 127 -7.76 25.20 -7.59
C ARG A 127 -7.41 25.53 -9.03
N LYS A 128 -6.12 25.74 -9.32
CA LYS A 128 -5.59 25.85 -10.69
C LYS A 128 -6.01 24.64 -11.55
N SER A 129 -5.94 23.43 -10.98
CA SER A 129 -6.35 22.21 -11.67
C SER A 129 -7.85 22.18 -12.01
N TYR A 130 -8.71 22.81 -11.20
CA TYR A 130 -10.15 22.86 -11.48
C TYR A 130 -10.42 23.72 -12.71
N ARG A 131 -9.78 24.89 -12.79
CA ARG A 131 -9.88 25.80 -13.95
C ARG A 131 -9.37 25.14 -15.23
N TYR A 132 -8.33 24.32 -15.15
CA TYR A 132 -7.88 23.57 -16.32
C TYR A 132 -8.89 22.47 -16.72
N MET A 133 -9.38 21.69 -15.74
CA MET A 133 -10.35 20.62 -16.00
C MET A 133 -11.66 21.17 -16.56
N GLU A 134 -12.13 22.31 -16.07
CA GLU A 134 -13.23 23.09 -16.64
C GLU A 134 -13.03 23.29 -18.17
N LYS A 135 -11.88 23.83 -18.59
CA LYS A 135 -11.59 24.04 -20.03
C LYS A 135 -11.65 22.74 -20.84
N VAL A 136 -11.21 21.62 -20.27
CA VAL A 136 -11.28 20.31 -20.95
C VAL A 136 -12.72 19.81 -21.03
N ILE A 137 -13.48 19.99 -19.96
CA ILE A 137 -14.87 19.55 -19.85
C ILE A 137 -15.75 20.31 -20.82
N PHE A 138 -15.64 21.64 -20.90
CA PHE A 138 -16.54 22.44 -21.74
C PHE A 138 -16.23 22.41 -23.24
N LYS A 139 -15.17 21.72 -23.69
CA LYS A 139 -14.99 21.40 -25.12
C LYS A 139 -16.15 20.54 -25.64
N ASP A 140 -16.68 20.89 -26.82
CA ASP A 140 -17.80 20.17 -27.45
C ASP A 140 -17.46 18.70 -27.77
N SER A 141 -16.21 18.45 -28.16
CA SER A 141 -15.71 17.10 -28.45
C SER A 141 -15.65 16.20 -27.21
N THR A 142 -15.60 16.77 -26.01
CA THR A 142 -15.54 16.01 -24.75
C THR A 142 -16.94 15.55 -24.37
N ARG A 143 -17.20 14.23 -24.47
CA ARG A 143 -18.49 13.63 -24.05
C ARG A 143 -18.40 12.74 -22.82
N LYS A 144 -17.25 12.10 -22.61
CA LYS A 144 -17.00 11.18 -21.50
C LYS A 144 -15.63 11.49 -20.92
N LEU A 145 -15.59 11.98 -19.68
CA LEU A 145 -14.34 12.33 -19.00
C LEU A 145 -14.27 11.63 -17.65
N ARG A 146 -13.13 10.99 -17.37
CA ARG A 146 -12.79 10.51 -16.04
C ARG A 146 -11.72 11.40 -15.42
N ILE A 147 -11.97 11.85 -14.20
CA ILE A 147 -11.01 12.54 -13.35
C ILE A 147 -10.78 11.66 -12.11
N THR A 148 -9.53 11.24 -11.92
CA THR A 148 -9.15 10.43 -10.74
C THR A 148 -7.98 11.04 -10.00
N GLY A 149 -7.69 10.58 -8.78
CA GLY A 149 -6.62 11.12 -7.95
C GLY A 149 -6.78 10.67 -6.49
N ASN A 150 -5.77 10.97 -5.67
CA ASN A 150 -5.70 10.49 -4.29
C ASN A 150 -6.99 10.74 -3.49
N PRO A 151 -7.43 9.82 -2.62
CA PRO A 151 -8.50 10.08 -1.67
C PRO A 151 -8.25 11.39 -0.89
N GLY A 152 -9.29 12.20 -0.66
CA GLY A 152 -9.15 13.46 0.08
C GLY A 152 -8.54 14.65 -0.67
N ILE A 153 -8.31 14.55 -1.99
CA ILE A 153 -7.67 15.62 -2.78
C ILE A 153 -8.62 16.71 -3.31
N GLY A 154 -9.93 16.60 -3.04
CA GLY A 154 -10.93 17.60 -3.44
C GLY A 154 -11.82 17.22 -4.65
N LYS A 155 -11.81 15.97 -5.12
CA LYS A 155 -12.62 15.52 -6.26
C LYS A 155 -14.12 15.83 -6.14
N THR A 156 -14.71 15.59 -4.97
CA THR A 156 -16.12 15.93 -4.68
C THR A 156 -16.39 17.43 -4.75
N PHE A 157 -15.48 18.25 -4.18
CA PHE A 157 -15.56 19.71 -4.31
C PHE A 157 -15.42 20.17 -5.76
N PHE A 158 -14.65 19.47 -6.60
CA PHE A 158 -14.66 19.75 -8.04
C PHE A 158 -16.04 19.48 -8.67
N GLY A 159 -16.75 18.44 -8.22
CA GLY A 159 -18.15 18.20 -8.58
C GLY A 159 -19.06 19.38 -8.23
N PHE A 160 -18.94 19.94 -7.02
CA PHE A 160 -19.68 21.14 -6.61
C PHE A 160 -19.32 22.38 -7.43
N TYR A 161 -18.03 22.52 -7.79
CA TYR A 161 -17.59 23.58 -8.68
C TYR A 161 -18.23 23.45 -10.08
N LEU A 162 -18.37 22.23 -10.61
CA LEU A 162 -19.12 22.00 -11.85
C LEU A 162 -20.60 22.34 -11.71
N LEU A 163 -21.24 21.98 -10.59
CA LEU A 163 -22.63 22.38 -10.32
C LEU A 163 -22.78 23.90 -10.36
N TYR A 164 -21.84 24.64 -9.75
CA TYR A 164 -21.81 26.10 -9.83
C TYR A 164 -21.70 26.59 -11.27
N LEU A 165 -20.70 26.14 -12.04
CA LEU A 165 -20.52 26.59 -13.42
C LEU A 165 -21.75 26.30 -14.30
N LEU A 166 -22.41 25.17 -14.08
CA LEU A 166 -23.60 24.76 -14.81
C LEU A 166 -24.87 25.50 -14.34
N SER A 167 -24.94 25.93 -13.07
CA SER A 167 -26.05 26.74 -12.55
C SER A 167 -26.08 28.15 -13.15
N GLN A 168 -24.92 28.65 -13.61
CA GLN A 168 -24.81 29.93 -14.31
C GLN A 168 -25.28 29.88 -15.77
N GLN A 169 -25.57 28.70 -16.31
CA GLN A 169 -26.06 28.51 -17.67
C GLN A 169 -27.59 28.41 -17.71
N THR A 170 -28.21 28.89 -18.78
CA THR A 170 -29.67 28.82 -18.95
C THR A 170 -30.11 27.45 -19.43
N ASN A 171 -31.26 26.96 -18.93
CA ASN A 171 -31.89 25.70 -19.33
C ASN A 171 -31.00 24.45 -19.19
N THR A 172 -30.09 24.44 -18.22
CA THR A 172 -29.20 23.31 -17.95
C THR A 172 -29.91 22.20 -17.19
N ARG A 173 -29.73 20.95 -17.64
CA ARG A 173 -30.19 19.74 -16.93
C ARG A 173 -29.00 18.99 -16.39
N ILE A 174 -29.02 18.67 -15.11
CA ILE A 174 -27.93 17.96 -14.44
C ILE A 174 -28.50 16.77 -13.68
N VAL A 175 -27.90 15.61 -13.87
CA VAL A 175 -28.05 14.46 -12.98
C VAL A 175 -26.75 14.33 -12.20
N TYR A 176 -26.84 14.47 -10.88
CA TYR A 176 -25.72 14.26 -9.96
C TYR A 176 -25.95 12.95 -9.20
N SER A 177 -25.06 11.99 -9.37
CA SER A 177 -25.09 10.73 -8.61
C SER A 177 -23.81 10.63 -7.78
N SER A 178 -23.96 10.44 -6.48
CA SER A 178 -22.83 10.24 -5.58
C SER A 178 -22.96 8.92 -4.85
N PHE A 179 -21.83 8.28 -4.52
CA PHE A 179 -21.79 7.10 -3.67
C PHE A 179 -22.34 7.34 -2.26
N THR A 180 -22.33 8.60 -1.79
CA THR A 180 -22.87 8.99 -0.48
C THR A 180 -24.37 9.27 -0.48
N GLU A 181 -24.97 9.39 -1.67
CA GLU A 181 -26.40 9.67 -1.81
C GLU A 181 -27.15 8.39 -2.13
N ARG A 182 -28.30 8.20 -1.49
CA ARG A 182 -29.18 7.05 -1.76
C ARG A 182 -29.73 7.09 -3.19
N SER A 183 -30.04 8.29 -3.66
CA SER A 183 -30.75 8.54 -4.92
C SER A 183 -30.03 9.65 -5.70
N PRO A 184 -30.02 9.62 -7.03
CA PRO A 184 -29.53 10.75 -7.82
C PRO A 184 -30.29 12.04 -7.53
N ILE A 185 -29.57 13.14 -7.49
CA ILE A 185 -30.13 14.50 -7.45
C ILE A 185 -30.26 14.99 -8.89
N ILE A 186 -31.43 15.53 -9.24
CA ILE A 186 -31.71 16.12 -10.53
C ILE A 186 -31.86 17.63 -10.35
N PHE A 187 -31.15 18.39 -11.16
CA PHE A 187 -31.27 19.83 -11.28
C PHE A 187 -31.84 20.17 -12.66
N ASP A 188 -33.10 20.58 -12.71
CA ASP A 188 -33.80 21.03 -13.93
C ASP A 188 -34.78 22.15 -13.55
N GLY A 189 -34.27 23.38 -13.52
CA GLY A 189 -34.94 24.53 -12.91
C GLY A 189 -34.92 24.46 -11.38
N GLU A 190 -35.48 23.40 -10.80
CA GLU A 190 -35.53 23.05 -9.37
C GLU A 190 -34.56 21.91 -9.03
N ALA A 191 -34.34 21.62 -7.74
CA ALA A 191 -33.51 20.51 -7.28
C ALA A 191 -34.36 19.44 -6.56
N PHE A 192 -34.24 18.18 -6.95
CA PHE A 192 -35.00 17.09 -6.32
C PHE A 192 -34.29 15.76 -6.44
N THR A 193 -34.61 14.83 -5.54
CA THR A 193 -34.18 13.44 -5.63
C THR A 193 -35.32 12.56 -6.15
N THR A 194 -34.97 11.46 -6.82
CA THR A 194 -35.95 10.46 -7.26
C THR A 194 -35.28 9.10 -7.34
N ASP A 195 -36.01 8.05 -6.98
CA ASP A 195 -35.61 6.66 -7.18
C ASP A 195 -36.26 6.05 -8.43
N ASN A 196 -37.07 6.83 -9.16
CA ASN A 196 -37.72 6.36 -10.38
C ASN A 196 -36.70 6.21 -11.51
N GLN A 197 -36.27 4.97 -11.76
CA GLN A 197 -35.25 4.66 -12.75
C GLN A 197 -35.66 5.06 -14.18
N THR A 198 -36.96 5.02 -14.51
CA THR A 198 -37.47 5.45 -15.82
C THR A 198 -37.32 6.95 -16.01
N LEU A 199 -37.64 7.74 -14.98
CA LEU A 199 -37.44 9.19 -14.98
C LEU A 199 -35.94 9.52 -15.11
N ILE A 200 -35.09 8.90 -14.28
CA ILE A 200 -33.63 9.09 -14.34
C ILE A 200 -33.09 8.77 -15.73
N ASN A 201 -33.50 7.63 -16.31
CA ASN A 201 -33.07 7.23 -17.66
C ASN A 201 -33.50 8.24 -18.73
N THR A 202 -34.67 8.86 -18.58
CA THR A 202 -35.15 9.90 -19.50
C THR A 202 -34.19 11.09 -19.54
N TYR A 203 -33.68 11.54 -18.40
CA TYR A 203 -32.65 12.57 -18.34
C TYR A 203 -31.32 12.10 -18.93
N LEU A 204 -30.87 10.88 -18.57
CA LEU A 204 -29.56 10.37 -18.99
C LEU A 204 -29.47 10.04 -20.49
N TYR A 205 -30.58 9.69 -21.14
CA TYR A 205 -30.62 9.47 -22.60
C TYR A 205 -30.70 10.76 -23.41
N ASN A 206 -30.98 11.90 -22.77
CA ASN A 206 -30.90 13.20 -23.41
C ASN A 206 -29.43 13.66 -23.50
N LYS A 207 -28.97 13.97 -24.72
CA LYS A 207 -27.60 14.40 -25.02
C LYS A 207 -27.24 15.78 -24.42
N ASP A 208 -28.25 16.59 -24.13
CA ASP A 208 -28.08 17.94 -23.59
C ASP A 208 -28.01 17.94 -22.04
N THR A 209 -28.20 16.78 -21.42
CA THR A 209 -28.04 16.58 -19.98
C THR A 209 -26.56 16.39 -19.60
N TRP A 210 -26.18 16.99 -18.48
CA TRP A 210 -24.91 16.75 -17.79
C TRP A 210 -25.08 15.63 -16.76
N TYR A 211 -24.21 14.63 -16.79
CA TYR A 211 -24.19 13.56 -15.81
C TYR A 211 -22.89 13.60 -15.02
N ILE A 212 -22.96 14.00 -13.74
CA ILE A 212 -21.83 14.02 -12.82
C ILE A 212 -21.95 12.82 -11.90
N ALA A 213 -20.98 11.91 -11.98
CA ALA A 213 -20.90 10.71 -11.16
C ALA A 213 -19.71 10.83 -10.19
N ASP A 214 -20.00 10.92 -8.88
CA ASP A 214 -19.00 11.05 -7.81
C ASP A 214 -18.85 9.73 -7.02
N GLY A 215 -17.73 9.03 -7.25
CA GLY A 215 -17.42 7.77 -6.56
C GLY A 215 -18.27 6.57 -7.00
N ILE A 216 -19.22 6.75 -7.91
CA ILE A 216 -20.08 5.72 -8.50
C ILE A 216 -19.68 5.49 -9.97
N GLU A 217 -19.56 4.23 -10.38
CA GLU A 217 -19.31 3.89 -11.78
C GLU A 217 -20.56 4.19 -12.65
N PRO A 218 -20.46 5.06 -13.67
CA PRO A 218 -21.63 5.50 -14.43
C PRO A 218 -22.01 4.53 -15.56
N LYS A 219 -23.31 4.48 -15.86
CA LYS A 219 -23.85 3.76 -17.02
C LYS A 219 -23.38 4.39 -18.33
N ASN A 220 -23.32 3.60 -19.41
CA ASN A 220 -23.05 4.13 -20.74
C ASN A 220 -24.30 4.82 -21.30
N VAL A 221 -24.32 6.15 -21.25
CA VAL A 221 -25.49 6.98 -21.62
C VAL A 221 -25.11 8.07 -22.63
N ASN A 222 -26.13 8.77 -23.15
CA ASN A 222 -25.94 9.84 -24.15
C ASN A 222 -25.56 11.18 -23.49
N ALA A 223 -25.99 11.40 -22.25
CA ALA A 223 -25.62 12.55 -21.43
C ALA A 223 -24.10 12.73 -21.36
N LYS A 224 -23.66 13.99 -21.28
CA LYS A 224 -22.24 14.32 -21.13
C LYS A 224 -21.77 13.87 -19.75
N THR A 225 -20.97 12.81 -19.70
CA THR A 225 -20.68 12.09 -18.46
C THR A 225 -19.32 12.48 -17.92
N ILE A 226 -19.29 13.02 -16.70
CA ILE A 226 -18.09 13.37 -15.93
C ILE A 226 -18.03 12.46 -14.71
N LEU A 227 -17.05 11.56 -14.71
CA LEU A 227 -16.77 10.66 -13.59
C LEU A 227 -15.64 11.25 -12.74
N VAL A 228 -15.91 11.54 -11.48
CA VAL A 228 -14.89 11.87 -10.48
C VAL A 228 -14.77 10.70 -9.50
N CYS A 229 -13.59 10.09 -9.38
CA CYS A 229 -13.46 8.86 -8.58
C CYS A 229 -12.08 8.64 -7.97
N SER A 230 -12.02 7.83 -6.90
CA SER A 230 -10.76 7.27 -6.38
C SER A 230 -10.04 6.42 -7.44
N PRO A 231 -8.70 6.25 -7.38
CA PRO A 231 -7.95 5.43 -8.33
C PRO A 231 -8.24 3.92 -8.27
N ARG A 232 -9.18 3.47 -7.42
CA ARG A 232 -9.63 2.07 -7.37
C ARG A 232 -10.31 1.65 -8.68
N LYS A 233 -9.79 0.58 -9.30
CA LYS A 233 -10.27 0.07 -10.60
C LYS A 233 -11.78 -0.20 -10.63
N GLU A 234 -12.36 -0.64 -9.52
CA GLU A 234 -13.79 -0.94 -9.39
C GLU A 234 -14.69 0.26 -9.74
N HIS A 235 -14.22 1.49 -9.57
CA HIS A 235 -15.04 2.68 -9.85
C HIS A 235 -15.07 3.11 -11.31
N TYR A 236 -14.21 2.55 -12.18
CA TYR A 236 -14.07 3.01 -13.57
C TYR A 236 -13.73 1.93 -14.59
N LYS A 237 -13.60 0.66 -14.18
CA LYS A 237 -13.17 -0.46 -15.04
C LYS A 237 -14.02 -0.59 -16.30
N ARG A 238 -15.34 -0.40 -16.20
CA ARG A 238 -16.26 -0.41 -17.33
C ARG A 238 -16.24 0.93 -18.06
N PHE A 239 -16.17 2.04 -17.34
CA PHE A 239 -16.10 3.38 -17.94
C PHE A 239 -14.92 3.54 -18.91
N ASP A 240 -13.75 3.02 -18.55
CA ASP A 240 -12.55 3.07 -19.37
C ASP A 240 -12.64 2.29 -20.69
N ARG A 241 -13.65 1.41 -20.83
CA ARG A 241 -13.93 0.66 -22.05
C ARG A 241 -14.82 1.42 -23.04
N TYR A 242 -15.46 2.52 -22.62
CA TYR A 242 -16.34 3.31 -23.50
C TYR A 242 -15.53 4.03 -24.59
N THR A 243 -16.08 4.20 -25.79
CA THR A 243 -15.37 4.91 -26.86
C THR A 243 -15.32 6.43 -26.59
N GLY A 244 -14.24 7.08 -27.03
CA GLY A 244 -14.08 8.55 -26.90
C GLY A 244 -13.85 9.07 -25.47
N ARG A 245 -13.56 8.21 -24.48
CA ARG A 245 -13.23 8.66 -23.12
C ARG A 245 -11.91 9.41 -23.06
N ILE A 246 -11.89 10.47 -22.26
CA ILE A 246 -10.70 11.22 -21.86
C ILE A 246 -10.39 10.90 -20.39
N ARG A 247 -9.11 10.89 -20.03
CA ARG A 247 -8.63 10.67 -18.66
C ARG A 247 -7.82 11.88 -18.19
N ARG A 248 -8.07 12.31 -16.96
CA ARG A 248 -7.29 13.32 -16.25
C ARG A 248 -7.03 12.90 -14.81
N TYR A 249 -5.92 13.39 -14.25
CA TYR A 249 -5.48 13.10 -12.88
C TYR A 249 -5.41 14.38 -12.06
N MET A 250 -6.04 14.39 -10.89
CA MET A 250 -6.04 15.55 -10.00
C MET A 250 -4.72 15.59 -9.21
N PRO A 251 -3.95 16.68 -9.27
CA PRO A 251 -2.67 16.78 -8.59
C PRO A 251 -2.84 16.87 -7.07
N VAL A 252 -1.79 16.48 -6.35
CA VAL A 252 -1.65 16.80 -4.92
C VAL A 252 -1.65 18.32 -4.71
N TRP A 253 -1.89 18.77 -3.48
CA TRP A 253 -1.86 20.18 -3.16
C TRP A 253 -0.44 20.65 -2.85
N THR A 254 -0.10 21.83 -3.32
CA THR A 254 1.11 22.54 -2.88
C THR A 254 0.94 23.05 -1.45
N LEU A 255 2.05 23.31 -0.75
CA LEU A 255 1.98 23.89 0.60
C LEU A 255 1.31 25.28 0.57
N GLU A 256 1.51 26.04 -0.50
CA GLU A 256 0.86 27.32 -0.74
C GLU A 256 -0.67 27.18 -0.88
N GLU A 257 -1.16 26.20 -1.65
CA GLU A 257 -2.60 25.91 -1.76
C GLU A 257 -3.18 25.54 -0.38
N ILE A 258 -2.47 24.71 0.39
CA ILE A 258 -2.86 24.29 1.73
C ILE A 258 -2.98 25.50 2.66
N GLU A 259 -1.98 26.39 2.68
CA GLU A 259 -1.97 27.58 3.56
C GLU A 259 -3.06 28.58 3.18
N VAL A 260 -3.31 28.77 1.88
CA VAL A 260 -4.42 29.61 1.40
C VAL A 260 -5.76 29.05 1.88
N CYS A 261 -5.96 27.74 1.80
CA CYS A 261 -7.19 27.10 2.28
C CYS A 261 -7.30 27.13 3.81
N ARG A 262 -6.22 26.84 4.54
CA ARG A 262 -6.17 26.92 6.01
C ARG A 262 -6.60 28.28 6.53
N SER A 263 -5.98 29.36 6.03
CA SER A 263 -6.26 30.73 6.45
C SER A 263 -7.68 31.22 6.17
N ASN A 264 -8.42 30.57 5.27
CA ASN A 264 -9.76 30.98 4.85
C ASN A 264 -10.88 30.06 5.31
N VAL A 265 -10.63 28.75 5.37
CA VAL A 265 -11.62 27.70 5.63
C VAL A 265 -11.35 27.02 6.98
N PHE A 266 -10.11 26.61 7.24
CA PHE A 266 -9.72 25.88 8.46
C PHE A 266 -8.97 26.78 9.44
N LYS A 267 -9.57 27.93 9.78
CA LYS A 267 -8.93 28.99 10.59
C LYS A 267 -8.58 28.56 12.02
N ASN A 268 -9.22 27.52 12.50
CA ASN A 268 -9.02 26.92 13.81
C ASN A 268 -7.69 26.14 13.92
N ILE A 269 -7.05 25.83 12.80
CA ILE A 269 -5.81 25.06 12.78
C ILE A 269 -4.63 26.00 12.59
N ASP A 270 -3.67 25.93 13.49
CA ASP A 270 -2.47 26.77 13.43
C ASP A 270 -1.52 26.30 12.32
N LYS A 271 -0.67 27.24 11.88
CA LYS A 271 0.25 27.02 10.77
C LYS A 271 1.31 25.94 11.08
N ILE A 272 1.79 25.83 12.31
CA ILE A 272 2.85 24.88 12.70
C ILE A 272 2.29 23.46 12.62
N THR A 273 1.07 23.24 13.11
CA THR A 273 0.38 21.95 12.98
C THR A 273 0.22 21.56 11.51
N VAL A 274 -0.23 22.47 10.65
CA VAL A 274 -0.37 22.21 9.21
C VAL A 274 0.96 21.88 8.53
N GLU A 275 2.03 22.61 8.83
CA GLU A 275 3.37 22.32 8.30
C GLU A 275 3.86 20.94 8.73
N LYS A 276 3.66 20.56 10.01
CA LYS A 276 3.97 19.23 10.51
C LYS A 276 3.18 18.16 9.75
N MET A 277 1.87 18.33 9.60
CA MET A 277 1.03 17.34 8.91
C MET A 277 1.36 17.26 7.42
N TYR A 278 1.68 18.37 6.77
CA TYR A 278 2.16 18.37 5.38
C TYR A 278 3.47 17.62 5.22
N ASN A 279 4.42 17.77 6.16
CA ASN A 279 5.67 17.03 6.12
C ASN A 279 5.47 15.51 6.30
N MET A 280 4.44 15.10 7.04
CA MET A 280 4.12 13.68 7.28
C MET A 280 3.30 13.07 6.14
N TRP A 281 2.20 13.73 5.76
CA TRP A 281 1.19 13.23 4.82
C TRP A 281 1.28 13.81 3.42
N GLY A 282 2.24 14.70 3.15
CA GLY A 282 2.31 15.41 1.88
C GLY A 282 1.07 16.28 1.59
N GLY A 283 0.85 16.57 0.32
CA GLY A 283 -0.20 17.48 -0.16
C GLY A 283 -1.61 16.89 -0.20
N ILE A 284 -2.07 16.14 0.82
CA ILE A 284 -3.44 15.62 0.90
C ILE A 284 -4.25 16.41 1.93
N PRO A 285 -5.13 17.36 1.52
CA PRO A 285 -5.84 18.26 2.42
C PRO A 285 -6.63 17.56 3.52
N ARG A 286 -7.24 16.40 3.24
CA ARG A 286 -7.97 15.64 4.25
C ARG A 286 -7.11 15.34 5.49
N TYR A 287 -5.88 14.89 5.30
CA TYR A 287 -5.00 14.54 6.42
C TYR A 287 -4.26 15.74 7.00
N VAL A 288 -4.17 16.83 6.25
CA VAL A 288 -3.44 18.04 6.65
C VAL A 288 -4.34 19.09 7.32
N LEU A 289 -5.62 19.14 6.95
CA LEU A 289 -6.57 20.19 7.35
C LEU A 289 -7.86 19.66 8.00
N GLU A 290 -8.30 18.43 7.72
CA GLU A 290 -9.61 17.94 8.20
C GLU A 290 -9.45 16.96 9.36
N LEU A 291 -8.54 15.99 9.22
CA LEU A 291 -8.33 14.88 10.14
C LEU A 291 -7.06 15.09 10.98
N THR A 292 -7.00 16.19 11.72
CA THR A 292 -5.81 16.55 12.52
C THR A 292 -5.80 15.96 13.93
N ASP A 293 -6.79 15.14 14.30
CA ASP A 293 -6.86 14.44 15.57
C ASP A 293 -5.85 13.28 15.67
N ASP A 294 -5.44 12.94 16.88
CA ASP A 294 -4.38 11.95 17.12
C ASP A 294 -4.72 10.56 16.56
N ASP A 295 -5.99 10.14 16.59
CA ASP A 295 -6.43 8.82 16.11
C ASP A 295 -6.26 8.71 14.59
N SER A 296 -6.72 9.72 13.85
CA SER A 296 -6.53 9.81 12.40
C SER A 296 -5.05 9.86 12.01
N GLN A 297 -4.24 10.55 12.80
CA GLN A 297 -2.80 10.69 12.55
C GLN A 297 -2.03 9.38 12.84
N ALA A 298 -2.47 8.61 13.84
CA ALA A 298 -1.90 7.28 14.15
C ALA A 298 -2.06 6.28 13.00
N GLU A 299 -3.02 6.49 12.10
CA GLU A 299 -3.20 5.65 10.93
C GLU A 299 -1.98 5.62 9.99
N LEU A 300 -1.22 6.72 9.90
CA LEU A 300 0.01 6.75 9.10
C LEU A 300 1.08 5.85 9.69
N GLU A 301 1.29 5.95 11.01
CA GLU A 301 2.25 5.11 11.72
C GLU A 301 1.84 3.64 11.67
N HIS A 302 0.55 3.33 11.76
CA HIS A 302 0.04 1.99 11.54
C HIS A 302 0.35 1.50 10.11
N ALA A 303 0.14 2.34 9.10
CA ALA A 303 0.46 1.99 7.71
C ALA A 303 1.96 1.73 7.53
N ILE A 304 2.83 2.58 8.09
CA ILE A 304 4.30 2.45 8.05
C ILE A 304 4.74 1.15 8.73
N ASN A 305 4.19 0.84 9.92
CA ASN A 305 4.58 -0.35 10.68
C ASN A 305 4.16 -1.66 10.01
N ASN A 306 3.07 -1.64 9.25
CA ASN A 306 2.56 -2.81 8.52
C ASN A 306 3.09 -2.93 7.09
N VAL A 307 4.06 -2.10 6.68
CA VAL A 307 4.70 -2.23 5.36
C VAL A 307 5.34 -3.61 5.25
N ASN A 308 4.94 -4.35 4.21
CA ASN A 308 5.60 -5.59 3.79
C ASN A 308 6.69 -5.27 2.74
N ASN A 309 7.65 -6.18 2.57
CA ASN A 309 8.72 -6.10 1.57
C ASN A 309 8.19 -5.98 0.13
N ASN A 310 6.89 -6.25 -0.08
CA ASN A 310 6.20 -6.10 -1.36
C ASN A 310 6.19 -4.68 -1.92
N ILE A 311 6.43 -3.65 -1.11
CA ILE A 311 6.60 -2.27 -1.63
C ILE A 311 7.79 -2.17 -2.62
N LEU A 312 8.77 -3.07 -2.52
CA LEU A 312 9.92 -3.16 -3.44
C LEU A 312 9.62 -3.90 -4.75
N TYR A 313 8.59 -4.75 -4.78
CA TYR A 313 8.14 -5.45 -5.99
C TYR A 313 7.27 -4.57 -6.92
N PHE A 314 7.09 -3.30 -6.54
CA PHE A 314 6.33 -2.28 -7.27
C PHE A 314 6.92 -1.93 -8.66
N VAL A 315 8.16 -2.35 -8.95
CA VAL A 315 8.90 -1.98 -10.19
C VAL A 315 8.46 -2.78 -11.43
N GLY A 316 7.66 -3.83 -11.30
CA GLY A 316 7.51 -4.83 -12.36
C GLY A 316 6.14 -4.93 -13.03
N GLU A 317 5.09 -5.26 -12.29
CA GLU A 317 3.86 -5.72 -12.91
C GLU A 317 2.64 -5.42 -12.05
N SER A 318 1.55 -5.09 -12.74
CA SER A 318 0.19 -4.95 -12.26
C SER A 318 -0.18 -3.60 -11.61
N GLU A 319 -0.97 -2.85 -12.35
CA GLU A 319 -1.96 -1.88 -11.84
C GLU A 319 -2.99 -2.50 -10.86
N GLY A 320 -2.80 -3.76 -10.43
CA GLY A 320 -3.77 -4.60 -9.73
C GLY A 320 -3.80 -4.44 -8.22
N ASP A 321 -2.79 -3.84 -7.60
CA ASP A 321 -2.71 -3.72 -6.14
C ASP A 321 -2.13 -2.37 -5.64
N ILE A 322 -2.10 -1.36 -6.53
CA ILE A 322 -1.63 0.02 -6.30
C ILE A 322 -2.32 0.70 -5.08
N CYS A 323 -3.44 0.14 -4.60
CA CYS A 323 -4.28 0.68 -3.54
C CYS A 323 -3.93 0.27 -2.11
N SER A 324 -2.97 -0.62 -1.87
CA SER A 324 -2.81 -1.24 -0.55
C SER A 324 -2.32 -0.27 0.56
N SER A 325 -1.79 0.91 0.22
CA SER A 325 -1.82 2.05 1.16
C SER A 325 -1.71 3.41 0.47
N HIS A 326 -2.85 4.02 0.14
CA HIS A 326 -2.94 5.44 -0.30
C HIS A 326 -2.37 6.44 0.71
N LYS A 327 -2.00 5.99 1.91
CA LYS A 327 -1.36 6.76 2.97
C LYS A 327 0.17 6.82 2.81
N LEU A 328 0.77 5.84 2.12
CA LEU A 328 2.22 5.71 1.99
C LEU A 328 2.75 6.18 0.64
N ALA A 329 1.93 6.09 -0.41
CA ALA A 329 2.28 6.52 -1.75
C ALA A 329 1.13 7.30 -2.38
N HIS A 330 1.48 8.37 -3.08
CA HIS A 330 0.53 9.24 -3.76
C HIS A 330 0.72 9.22 -5.27
N ILE A 331 -0.40 9.42 -5.95
CA ILE A 331 -0.46 9.72 -7.38
C ILE A 331 -0.15 11.20 -7.56
N TYR A 332 0.97 11.48 -8.20
CA TYR A 332 1.34 12.76 -8.79
C TYR A 332 0.99 12.75 -10.29
N THR A 333 1.05 13.91 -10.92
CA THR A 333 0.75 14.07 -12.34
C THR A 333 1.60 15.20 -12.94
N ASN A 334 1.58 15.33 -14.25
CA ASN A 334 2.27 16.40 -14.97
C ASN A 334 1.44 17.70 -14.92
N ASP A 335 1.44 18.36 -13.77
CA ASP A 335 0.76 19.65 -13.53
C ASP A 335 1.56 20.86 -14.03
N ASP A 336 2.87 20.68 -14.22
CA ASP A 336 3.76 21.57 -14.98
C ASP A 336 4.49 20.74 -16.06
N PRO A 337 3.81 20.43 -17.18
CA PRO A 337 4.36 19.54 -18.19
C PRO A 337 5.44 20.22 -19.05
N GLU A 338 6.31 19.41 -19.64
CA GLU A 338 7.26 19.86 -20.68
C GLU A 338 6.52 20.41 -21.92
N GLU A 339 7.23 21.16 -22.76
CA GLU A 339 6.65 21.73 -23.99
C GLU A 339 5.97 20.65 -24.83
N ASN A 340 4.73 20.92 -25.26
CA ASN A 340 3.86 20.05 -26.08
C ASN A 340 3.15 18.90 -25.34
N GLU A 341 3.23 18.82 -24.01
CA GLU A 341 2.46 17.84 -23.24
C GLU A 341 1.18 18.43 -22.63
N GLU A 342 0.06 17.69 -22.73
CA GLU A 342 -1.18 18.11 -22.07
C GLU A 342 -1.08 17.88 -20.55
N PRO A 343 -1.35 18.91 -19.72
CA PRO A 343 -1.36 18.77 -18.27
C PRO A 343 -2.32 17.70 -17.76
N TYR A 344 -1.99 17.13 -16.60
CA TYR A 344 -2.85 16.22 -15.84
C TYR A 344 -3.19 14.91 -16.56
N THR A 345 -2.33 14.42 -17.44
CA THR A 345 -2.55 13.21 -18.26
C THR A 345 -1.74 11.99 -17.82
N LYS A 346 -0.65 12.19 -17.09
CA LYS A 346 0.25 11.12 -16.63
C LYS A 346 0.03 10.78 -15.15
N ILE A 347 0.26 9.51 -14.80
CA ILE A 347 0.39 9.05 -13.42
C ILE A 347 1.88 8.99 -13.08
N ILE A 348 2.28 9.63 -12.00
CA ILE A 348 3.63 9.54 -11.43
C ILE A 348 3.46 9.06 -9.99
N MET A 349 4.02 7.90 -9.65
CA MET A 349 3.92 7.37 -8.29
C MET A 349 5.12 7.81 -7.47
N ARG A 350 4.87 8.37 -6.28
CA ARG A 350 5.93 8.75 -5.31
C ARG A 350 5.48 8.37 -3.90
N PHE A 351 6.43 8.28 -2.98
CA PHE A 351 6.10 8.25 -1.55
C PHE A 351 5.25 9.47 -1.18
N ALA A 352 4.42 9.29 -0.15
CA ALA A 352 3.54 10.33 0.35
C ALA A 352 4.31 11.60 0.73
N SER A 353 5.47 11.42 1.36
CA SER A 353 6.40 12.45 1.81
C SER A 353 7.81 11.86 2.01
N GLU A 354 8.80 12.73 2.21
CA GLU A 354 10.16 12.32 2.60
C GLU A 354 10.15 11.60 3.95
N TYR A 355 9.33 12.07 4.91
CA TYR A 355 9.14 11.42 6.21
C TYR A 355 8.74 9.94 6.05
N VAL A 356 7.77 9.67 5.18
CA VAL A 356 7.31 8.31 4.90
C VAL A 356 8.42 7.49 4.23
N ALA A 357 9.13 8.07 3.26
CA ALA A 357 10.23 7.38 2.58
C ALA A 357 11.33 6.95 3.56
N GLU A 358 11.81 7.87 4.41
CA GLU A 358 12.85 7.62 5.41
C GLU A 358 12.43 6.52 6.41
N ARG A 359 11.20 6.61 6.92
CA ARG A 359 10.67 5.63 7.89
C ARG A 359 10.51 4.25 7.28
N ILE A 360 10.04 4.15 6.05
CA ILE A 360 9.91 2.89 5.34
C ILE A 360 11.29 2.26 5.09
N VAL A 361 12.25 3.03 4.58
CA VAL A 361 13.61 2.55 4.34
C VAL A 361 14.24 2.04 5.64
N SER A 362 14.19 2.85 6.70
CA SER A 362 14.71 2.47 8.02
C SER A 362 14.06 1.18 8.55
N LYS A 363 12.74 1.05 8.41
CA LYS A 363 12.01 -0.13 8.88
C LYS A 363 12.39 -1.39 8.12
N ILE A 364 12.53 -1.29 6.80
CA ILE A 364 12.96 -2.40 5.94
C ILE A 364 14.38 -2.83 6.30
N GLU A 365 15.30 -1.87 6.49
CA GLU A 365 16.66 -2.17 6.92
C GLU A 365 16.69 -2.88 8.29
N GLU A 366 15.96 -2.35 9.27
CA GLU A 366 15.88 -2.93 10.61
C GLU A 366 15.33 -4.36 10.57
N ARG A 367 14.28 -4.59 9.77
CA ARG A 367 13.68 -5.93 9.61
C ARG A 367 14.68 -6.91 9.01
N TYR A 368 15.34 -6.57 7.90
CA TYR A 368 16.32 -7.48 7.30
C TYR A 368 17.53 -7.73 8.21
N LYS A 369 18.02 -6.70 8.91
CA LYS A 369 19.05 -6.87 9.96
C LYS A 369 18.55 -7.84 11.04
N HIS A 370 17.31 -7.69 11.50
CA HIS A 370 16.71 -8.57 12.49
C HIS A 370 16.55 -10.02 11.99
N GLU A 371 16.04 -10.22 10.78
CA GLU A 371 15.89 -11.54 10.16
C GLU A 371 17.24 -12.27 10.02
N LEU A 372 18.28 -11.57 9.55
CA LEU A 372 19.63 -12.12 9.46
C LEU A 372 20.19 -12.46 10.85
N LYS A 373 19.96 -11.62 11.87
CA LYS A 373 20.34 -11.91 13.26
C LYS A 373 19.61 -13.15 13.79
N CYS A 374 18.30 -13.28 13.54
CA CYS A 374 17.50 -14.42 13.97
C CYS A 374 17.90 -15.71 13.25
N PHE A 375 18.19 -15.65 11.95
CA PHE A 375 18.67 -16.80 11.19
C PHE A 375 20.00 -17.33 11.74
N VAL A 376 20.95 -16.45 12.04
CA VAL A 376 22.24 -16.83 12.65
C VAL A 376 22.07 -17.43 14.04
N LYS A 377 21.13 -16.91 14.85
CA LYS A 377 20.85 -17.39 16.22
C LYS A 377 19.98 -18.65 16.29
N SER A 378 19.30 -19.03 15.21
CA SER A 378 18.41 -20.19 15.19
C SER A 378 19.12 -21.46 15.69
N SER A 379 18.40 -22.36 16.36
CA SER A 379 19.00 -23.48 17.10
C SER A 379 19.75 -24.47 16.21
N SER A 380 20.82 -25.07 16.73
CA SER A 380 21.67 -26.05 16.04
C SER A 380 20.98 -27.36 15.64
N SER A 381 19.72 -27.56 16.01
CA SER A 381 18.93 -28.77 15.70
C SER A 381 18.59 -28.92 14.21
N GLU A 382 18.55 -27.84 13.45
CA GLU A 382 18.40 -27.89 11.99
C GLU A 382 19.77 -28.01 11.30
N SER A 383 20.30 -29.23 11.25
CA SER A 383 21.62 -29.51 10.67
C SER A 383 21.75 -29.09 9.20
N ALA A 384 20.64 -29.05 8.45
CA ALA A 384 20.62 -28.71 7.02
C ALA A 384 21.16 -27.31 6.71
N PHE A 385 20.99 -26.34 7.62
CA PHE A 385 21.39 -24.94 7.40
C PHE A 385 22.65 -24.53 8.18
N TYR A 386 23.38 -25.49 8.77
CA TYR A 386 24.56 -25.19 9.57
C TYR A 386 25.65 -24.44 8.77
N SER A 387 25.94 -24.90 7.55
CA SER A 387 26.94 -24.26 6.67
C SER A 387 26.56 -22.83 6.27
N LEU A 388 25.28 -22.60 5.99
CA LEU A 388 24.76 -21.29 5.62
C LEU A 388 24.81 -20.30 6.79
N ARG A 389 24.45 -20.74 8.00
CA ARG A 389 24.55 -19.94 9.23
C ARG A 389 25.99 -19.56 9.55
N GLY A 390 26.92 -20.52 9.41
CA GLY A 390 28.34 -20.27 9.58
C GLY A 390 28.85 -19.20 8.61
N ALA A 391 28.51 -19.32 7.32
CA ALA A 391 28.89 -18.34 6.31
C ALA A 391 28.32 -16.94 6.58
N LEU A 392 27.04 -16.84 6.96
CA LEU A 392 26.42 -15.54 7.27
C LEU A 392 26.99 -14.92 8.55
N PHE A 393 27.26 -15.73 9.57
CA PHE A 393 27.91 -15.25 10.80
C PHE A 393 29.31 -14.72 10.50
N GLU A 394 30.10 -15.42 9.68
CA GLU A 394 31.44 -14.98 9.26
C GLU A 394 31.37 -13.59 8.60
N GLU A 395 30.44 -13.38 7.66
CA GLU A 395 30.23 -12.07 7.01
C GLU A 395 29.83 -10.96 8.00
N ILE A 396 28.93 -11.26 8.95
CA ILE A 396 28.50 -10.30 9.96
C ILE A 396 29.65 -9.96 10.91
N ALA A 397 30.41 -10.97 11.36
CA ALA A 397 31.54 -10.80 12.25
C ALA A 397 32.66 -9.97 11.62
N HIS A 398 32.94 -10.16 10.32
CA HIS A 398 33.88 -9.31 9.58
C HIS A 398 33.45 -7.83 9.62
N ARG A 399 32.17 -7.53 9.35
CA ARG A 399 31.66 -6.16 9.36
C ARG A 399 31.72 -5.52 10.75
N ILE A 400 31.46 -6.29 11.81
CA ILE A 400 31.55 -5.82 13.19
C ILE A 400 33.00 -5.55 13.59
N LEU A 401 33.91 -6.50 13.36
CA LEU A 401 35.33 -6.36 13.72
C LEU A 401 36.00 -5.20 12.97
N GLN A 402 35.65 -4.98 11.70
CA GLN A 402 36.17 -3.87 10.91
C GLN A 402 35.78 -2.50 11.48
N LYS A 403 34.55 -2.34 11.98
CA LYS A 403 34.09 -1.09 12.60
C LYS A 403 34.90 -0.74 13.87
N GLY A 404 35.61 -1.71 14.45
CA GLY A 404 36.33 -1.57 15.70
C GLY A 404 35.39 -1.54 16.90
N GLY A 405 35.97 -1.41 18.09
CA GLY A 405 35.25 -1.39 19.36
C GLY A 405 35.90 -2.26 20.42
N LYS A 406 35.15 -2.49 21.51
CA LYS A 406 35.59 -3.26 22.66
C LYS A 406 34.89 -4.61 22.69
N PHE A 407 35.67 -5.68 22.62
CA PHE A 407 35.18 -7.05 22.50
C PHE A 407 35.53 -7.87 23.73
N LYS A 408 34.57 -8.65 24.21
CA LYS A 408 34.77 -9.54 25.36
C LYS A 408 35.57 -10.77 24.93
N ILE A 409 36.59 -11.11 25.71
CA ILE A 409 37.47 -12.25 25.42
C ILE A 409 37.68 -13.14 26.65
N ARG A 410 37.81 -14.45 26.42
CA ARG A 410 38.14 -15.45 27.43
C ARG A 410 39.33 -16.29 26.99
N PRO A 411 40.44 -16.32 27.75
CA PRO A 411 41.56 -17.20 27.47
C PRO A 411 41.13 -18.67 27.49
N LEU A 412 41.57 -19.46 26.50
CA LEU A 412 41.25 -20.89 26.41
C LEU A 412 42.43 -21.78 26.88
N ASP A 413 43.62 -21.21 27.00
CA ASP A 413 44.84 -21.95 27.38
C ASP A 413 45.02 -22.12 28.90
N PHE A 414 44.35 -21.30 29.70
CA PHE A 414 44.49 -21.28 31.16
C PHE A 414 43.24 -20.68 31.80
N THR A 415 42.95 -21.10 33.04
CA THR A 415 41.81 -20.60 33.81
C THR A 415 42.08 -19.15 34.23
N SER A 416 41.44 -18.20 33.57
CA SER A 416 41.50 -16.77 33.89
C SER A 416 40.12 -16.13 33.74
N LYS A 417 39.94 -14.95 34.33
CA LYS A 417 38.72 -14.17 34.18
C LYS A 417 38.59 -13.63 32.75
N ASP A 418 37.36 -13.44 32.32
CA ASP A 418 37.04 -12.71 31.10
C ASP A 418 37.68 -11.31 31.14
N SER A 419 38.14 -10.86 29.98
CA SER A 419 38.75 -9.54 29.78
C SER A 419 38.22 -8.93 28.48
N TYR A 420 38.82 -7.83 28.03
CA TYR A 420 38.40 -7.15 26.81
C TYR A 420 39.59 -6.86 25.91
N ILE A 421 39.37 -6.93 24.60
CA ILE A 421 40.28 -6.38 23.59
C ILE A 421 39.63 -5.16 22.93
N GLU A 422 40.41 -4.12 22.72
CA GLU A 422 40.01 -2.96 21.92
C GLU A 422 40.64 -3.11 20.53
N ILE A 423 39.79 -3.17 19.51
CA ILE A 423 40.19 -3.21 18.11
C ILE A 423 39.88 -1.83 17.53
N PRO A 424 40.85 -1.10 16.96
CA PRO A 424 40.55 0.18 16.32
C PRO A 424 39.66 -0.03 15.09
N LYS A 425 39.03 1.05 14.61
CA LYS A 425 38.38 1.01 13.30
C LYS A 425 39.45 0.80 12.24
N LEU A 426 39.31 -0.24 11.43
CA LEU A 426 40.29 -0.64 10.42
C LEU A 426 39.66 -0.70 9.03
N GLU A 427 40.45 -0.46 8.00
CA GLU A 427 40.05 -0.75 6.63
C GLU A 427 40.09 -2.27 6.40
N MET A 428 39.07 -2.81 5.73
CA MET A 428 39.01 -4.21 5.33
C MET A 428 39.68 -4.36 3.97
N CYS A 429 40.81 -5.05 3.95
CA CYS A 429 41.55 -5.40 2.75
C CYS A 429 41.42 -6.90 2.46
N PHE A 430 41.67 -7.27 1.22
CA PHE A 430 41.66 -8.65 0.77
C PHE A 430 43.06 -9.05 0.32
N TYR A 431 43.43 -10.32 0.51
CA TYR A 431 44.70 -10.83 0.01
C TYR A 431 44.55 -12.16 -0.73
N SER A 432 45.33 -12.27 -1.80
CA SER A 432 45.54 -13.50 -2.56
C SER A 432 46.89 -14.13 -2.21
N LYS A 433 47.90 -13.30 -1.92
CA LYS A 433 49.26 -13.68 -1.55
C LYS A 433 49.60 -13.10 -0.18
N ILE A 434 50.36 -13.85 0.62
CA ILE A 434 50.73 -13.43 1.99
C ILE A 434 51.49 -12.10 1.99
N ASP A 435 52.34 -11.87 0.99
CA ASP A 435 53.20 -10.68 0.93
C ASP A 435 52.40 -9.37 0.89
N GLU A 436 51.15 -9.42 0.40
CA GLU A 436 50.19 -8.30 0.35
C GLU A 436 49.70 -7.86 1.73
N ILE A 437 49.91 -8.67 2.78
CA ILE A 437 49.46 -8.35 4.14
C ILE A 437 50.39 -7.28 4.75
N GLU A 438 49.82 -6.11 4.99
CA GLU A 438 50.45 -4.98 5.68
C GLU A 438 50.14 -5.00 7.20
N VAL A 439 50.99 -4.32 7.97
CA VAL A 439 50.84 -4.18 9.43
C VAL A 439 49.67 -3.25 9.76
N ASN A 440 48.93 -3.54 10.84
CA ASN A 440 47.81 -2.71 11.34
C ASN A 440 46.63 -2.52 10.37
N LYS A 441 46.42 -3.42 9.41
CA LYS A 441 45.22 -3.47 8.57
C LYS A 441 44.45 -4.77 8.80
N TYR A 442 43.15 -4.78 8.53
CA TYR A 442 42.31 -5.97 8.65
C TYR A 442 42.27 -6.71 7.32
N TYR A 443 42.89 -7.88 7.24
CA TYR A 443 42.98 -8.65 5.99
C TYR A 443 42.10 -9.90 6.02
N ARG A 444 41.30 -10.07 4.96
CA ARG A 444 40.51 -11.28 4.68
C ARG A 444 41.11 -12.04 3.49
N PRO A 445 41.31 -13.37 3.59
CA PRO A 445 41.74 -14.16 2.45
C PRO A 445 40.67 -14.23 1.37
N ILE A 446 41.04 -14.09 0.09
CA ILE A 446 40.11 -14.29 -1.04
C ILE A 446 39.82 -15.80 -1.25
N GLN A 447 40.84 -16.64 -1.04
CA GLN A 447 40.76 -18.08 -1.27
C GLN A 447 40.67 -18.86 0.05
N LYS A 448 39.88 -19.92 0.09
CA LYS A 448 39.77 -20.81 1.28
C LYS A 448 41.05 -21.61 1.59
N ASN A 449 42.07 -21.55 0.75
CA ASN A 449 43.35 -22.28 0.85
C ASN A 449 44.22 -21.87 2.06
N TRP A 450 43.81 -20.82 2.79
CA TRP A 450 44.46 -20.35 4.01
C TRP A 450 43.95 -21.06 5.27
N GLU A 451 42.88 -21.86 5.14
CA GLU A 451 42.24 -22.94 5.95
C GLU A 451 42.31 -22.91 7.51
N SER A 452 43.11 -22.05 8.10
CA SER A 452 43.41 -21.94 9.52
C SER A 452 42.87 -20.65 10.10
N ILE A 453 42.61 -19.64 9.29
CA ILE A 453 42.12 -18.33 9.71
C ILE A 453 41.12 -17.78 8.69
N ASP A 454 40.20 -16.96 9.19
CA ASP A 454 39.24 -16.22 8.39
C ASP A 454 39.64 -14.74 8.28
N ALA A 455 40.46 -14.23 9.21
CA ALA A 455 41.09 -12.92 9.08
C ALA A 455 42.39 -12.78 9.90
N ILE A 456 43.18 -11.76 9.56
CA ILE A 456 44.43 -11.39 10.24
C ILE A 456 44.52 -9.86 10.41
N ILE A 457 44.96 -9.44 11.59
CA ILE A 457 45.55 -8.12 11.82
C ILE A 457 47.03 -8.35 12.17
N SER A 458 47.89 -8.08 11.19
CA SER A 458 49.34 -8.27 11.33
C SER A 458 49.91 -7.27 12.35
N PRO A 459 50.85 -7.68 13.23
CA PRO A 459 51.68 -8.88 13.12
C PRO A 459 51.28 -10.05 14.05
N ASN A 460 50.22 -9.94 14.84
CA ASN A 460 50.02 -10.87 15.96
C ASN A 460 48.57 -11.24 16.28
N VAL A 461 47.58 -10.80 15.51
CA VAL A 461 46.16 -11.10 15.78
C VAL A 461 45.58 -11.91 14.64
N LEU A 462 45.03 -13.08 14.98
CA LEU A 462 44.42 -14.03 14.06
C LEU A 462 42.97 -14.28 14.46
N PHE A 463 42.07 -14.39 13.49
CA PHE A 463 40.66 -14.68 13.72
C PHE A 463 40.24 -15.95 13.02
N GLN A 464 39.44 -16.76 13.71
CA GLN A 464 38.74 -17.90 13.14
C GLN A 464 37.29 -17.88 13.64
N MET A 465 36.34 -17.73 12.71
CA MET A 465 34.93 -17.52 12.97
C MET A 465 34.17 -18.85 12.92
N THR A 466 33.31 -19.10 13.89
CA THR A 466 32.51 -20.33 13.90
C THR A 466 31.22 -20.19 14.70
N VAL A 467 30.21 -20.94 14.29
CA VAL A 467 28.97 -21.17 15.04
C VAL A 467 28.94 -22.57 15.71
N GLY A 468 29.97 -23.39 15.48
CA GLY A 468 30.10 -24.72 16.09
C GLY A 468 30.94 -24.72 17.36
N SER A 469 30.76 -25.76 18.17
CA SER A 469 31.56 -26.00 19.37
C SER A 469 32.99 -26.50 19.11
N THR A 470 33.25 -26.95 17.87
CA THR A 470 34.54 -27.48 17.43
C THR A 470 34.97 -26.83 16.13
N HIS A 471 36.15 -26.24 16.11
CA HIS A 471 36.73 -25.63 14.92
C HIS A 471 38.27 -25.73 14.97
N PRO A 472 38.85 -26.84 14.47
CA PRO A 472 40.27 -27.11 14.65
C PRO A 472 41.18 -26.11 13.91
N VAL A 473 42.37 -25.87 14.47
CA VAL A 473 43.38 -25.00 13.86
C VAL A 473 44.31 -25.83 13.00
N LYS A 474 44.34 -25.62 11.68
CA LYS A 474 45.26 -26.37 10.81
C LYS A 474 46.67 -25.78 10.93
N MET A 475 47.67 -26.60 11.28
CA MET A 475 49.04 -26.10 11.45
C MET A 475 49.66 -25.59 10.14
N ASN A 476 49.31 -26.22 9.02
CA ASN A 476 49.87 -25.87 7.72
C ASN A 476 49.55 -24.41 7.31
N GLY A 477 48.35 -23.90 7.60
CA GLY A 477 48.03 -22.51 7.31
C GLY A 477 48.80 -21.53 8.21
N LEU A 478 49.00 -21.87 9.49
CA LEU A 478 49.85 -21.07 10.40
C LEU A 478 51.31 -21.05 9.93
N ASP A 479 51.82 -22.17 9.43
CA ASP A 479 53.19 -22.26 8.90
C ASP A 479 53.41 -21.34 7.70
N LYS A 480 52.43 -21.22 6.80
CA LYS A 480 52.53 -20.27 5.69
C LYS A 480 52.61 -18.83 6.18
N LEU A 481 51.93 -18.50 7.28
CA LEU A 481 51.93 -17.16 7.87
C LEU A 481 53.14 -16.87 8.78
N CYS A 482 54.00 -17.86 9.04
CA CYS A 482 55.06 -17.78 10.06
C CYS A 482 55.95 -16.55 9.90
N GLU A 483 56.39 -16.24 8.68
CA GLU A 483 57.26 -15.08 8.42
C GLU A 483 56.56 -13.74 8.68
N LYS A 484 55.29 -13.58 8.27
CA LYS A 484 54.49 -12.37 8.59
C LYS A 484 54.22 -12.22 10.07
N LEU A 485 54.19 -13.33 10.80
CA LEU A 485 54.04 -13.36 12.26
C LEU A 485 55.40 -13.23 12.98
N GLY A 486 56.48 -12.82 12.32
CA GLY A 486 57.80 -12.56 12.93
C GLY A 486 58.77 -13.75 12.90
N GLY A 487 58.53 -14.75 12.04
CA GLY A 487 59.43 -15.86 11.74
C GLY A 487 59.55 -16.90 12.86
N LYS A 488 60.24 -18.03 12.59
CA LYS A 488 60.38 -19.15 13.55
C LYS A 488 61.13 -18.79 14.83
N LEU A 489 62.04 -17.83 14.75
CA LEU A 489 62.87 -17.35 15.86
C LEU A 489 62.26 -16.15 16.60
N GLY A 490 61.11 -15.65 16.15
CA GLY A 490 60.41 -14.55 16.82
C GLY A 490 59.93 -14.92 18.22
N ASN A 491 59.85 -13.93 19.10
CA ASN A 491 59.40 -14.07 20.49
C ASN A 491 58.00 -13.47 20.75
N ASN A 492 57.45 -12.73 19.79
CA ASN A 492 56.14 -12.09 19.91
C ASN A 492 55.04 -13.13 20.10
N LYS A 493 54.17 -12.91 21.10
CA LYS A 493 52.96 -13.71 21.31
C LYS A 493 51.94 -13.42 20.22
N ILE A 494 51.25 -14.46 19.77
CA ILE A 494 50.22 -14.41 18.73
C ILE A 494 48.89 -14.75 19.38
N SER A 495 47.95 -13.80 19.34
CA SER A 495 46.60 -13.98 19.83
C SER A 495 45.73 -14.57 18.73
N PHE A 496 45.23 -15.77 18.97
CA PHE A 496 44.34 -16.50 18.08
C PHE A 496 42.93 -16.49 18.65
N TYR A 497 42.05 -15.72 18.05
CA TYR A 497 40.67 -15.53 18.50
C TYR A 497 39.71 -16.44 17.73
N PHE A 498 39.03 -17.32 18.46
CA PHE A 498 37.79 -17.92 18.01
C PHE A 498 36.66 -16.91 18.19
N VAL A 499 36.18 -16.39 17.07
CA VAL A 499 35.12 -15.40 17.01
C VAL A 499 33.79 -16.15 17.01
N LEU A 500 32.96 -15.88 18.03
CA LEU A 500 31.83 -16.73 18.38
C LEU A 500 30.57 -15.90 18.61
N PRO A 501 29.38 -16.42 18.25
CA PRO A 501 28.15 -15.86 18.75
C PRO A 501 28.04 -16.08 20.27
N LYS A 502 27.25 -15.23 20.93
CA LYS A 502 27.11 -15.18 22.40
C LYS A 502 26.75 -16.51 23.05
N ASP A 503 25.93 -17.33 22.39
CA ASP A 503 25.49 -18.64 22.87
C ASP A 503 26.63 -19.68 22.92
N GLN A 504 27.61 -19.58 22.02
CA GLN A 504 28.77 -20.48 22.00
C GLN A 504 29.90 -20.01 22.92
N TYR A 505 30.01 -18.70 23.18
CA TYR A 505 31.14 -18.08 23.88
C TYR A 505 31.46 -18.72 25.24
N VAL A 506 30.46 -18.95 26.09
CA VAL A 506 30.67 -19.45 27.47
C VAL A 506 31.22 -20.88 27.48
N ASN A 507 30.71 -21.74 26.62
CA ASN A 507 31.00 -23.17 26.63
C ASN A 507 32.10 -23.58 25.65
N PHE A 508 32.58 -22.66 24.80
CA PHE A 508 33.62 -22.95 23.82
C PHE A 508 34.92 -23.38 24.51
N LYS A 509 35.55 -24.44 24.02
CA LYS A 509 36.76 -25.01 24.62
C LYS A 509 37.97 -24.75 23.72
N LYS A 510 39.17 -24.91 24.30
CA LYS A 510 40.42 -24.92 23.55
C LYS A 510 40.34 -25.92 22.41
N GLN A 511 40.80 -25.52 21.23
CA GLN A 511 40.77 -26.33 20.03
C GLN A 511 42.11 -26.99 19.78
N ASN A 512 42.07 -28.21 19.23
CA ASN A 512 43.27 -28.96 18.88
C ASN A 512 43.88 -28.45 17.58
N PHE A 513 45.20 -28.58 17.48
CA PHE A 513 45.91 -28.35 16.23
C PHE A 513 45.82 -29.59 15.34
N HIS A 514 45.50 -29.41 14.06
CA HIS A 514 45.35 -30.49 13.09
C HIS A 514 46.45 -30.45 12.03
N THR A 515 46.82 -31.64 11.57
CA THR A 515 47.72 -31.87 10.42
C THR A 515 46.98 -31.63 9.09
N ALA A 516 47.71 -31.66 7.96
CA ALA A 516 47.11 -31.55 6.63
C ALA A 516 46.04 -32.63 6.37
N ASP A 517 46.22 -33.82 6.96
CA ASP A 517 45.28 -34.95 6.87
C ASP A 517 44.08 -34.84 7.82
N LYS A 518 43.82 -33.64 8.38
CA LYS A 518 42.73 -33.35 9.34
C LYS A 518 42.76 -34.19 10.62
N LYS A 519 43.89 -34.82 10.96
CA LYS A 519 44.11 -35.54 12.23
C LYS A 519 44.70 -34.63 13.29
N VAL A 520 44.33 -34.85 14.55
CA VAL A 520 44.94 -34.17 15.72
C VAL A 520 46.46 -34.37 15.68
N ALA A 521 47.19 -33.27 15.74
CA ALA A 521 48.65 -33.25 15.69
C ALA A 521 49.25 -33.81 16.96
N ARG A 522 50.06 -34.87 16.84
CA ARG A 522 50.84 -35.42 17.97
C ARG A 522 52.10 -34.60 18.24
N ASN A 523 52.68 -34.01 17.21
CA ASN A 523 53.88 -33.16 17.28
C ASN A 523 53.54 -31.75 16.82
N ILE A 524 53.34 -30.83 17.77
CA ILE A 524 53.10 -29.41 17.48
C ILE A 524 54.45 -28.73 17.28
N LYS A 525 54.59 -27.91 16.23
CA LYS A 525 55.82 -27.15 15.98
C LYS A 525 56.11 -26.22 17.17
N ARG A 526 57.36 -26.20 17.62
CA ARG A 526 57.80 -25.46 18.82
C ARG A 526 57.34 -24.00 18.83
N TRP A 527 57.54 -23.29 17.71
CA TRP A 527 57.13 -21.89 17.60
C TRP A 527 55.61 -21.68 17.77
N ILE A 528 54.77 -22.61 17.28
CA ILE A 528 53.31 -22.55 17.43
C ILE A 528 52.96 -22.75 18.91
N ASN A 529 53.53 -23.79 19.54
CA ASN A 529 53.27 -24.12 20.94
C ASN A 529 53.69 -22.98 21.90
N ASP A 530 54.83 -22.35 21.62
CA ASP A 530 55.41 -21.34 22.49
C ASP A 530 54.73 -19.97 22.35
N ARG A 531 54.18 -19.65 21.17
CA ARG A 531 53.75 -18.28 20.83
C ARG A 531 52.26 -18.12 20.62
N VAL A 532 51.55 -19.12 20.09
CA VAL A 532 50.12 -19.02 19.80
C VAL A 532 49.33 -19.21 21.09
N ARG A 533 48.42 -18.29 21.35
CA ARG A 533 47.50 -18.33 22.48
C ARG A 533 46.06 -18.24 22.00
N GLN A 534 45.23 -19.18 22.43
CA GLN A 534 43.84 -19.27 21.99
C GLN A 534 42.90 -18.52 22.93
N TYR A 535 41.98 -17.76 22.35
CA TYR A 535 40.97 -17.00 23.05
C TYR A 535 39.61 -17.23 22.41
N ALA A 536 38.55 -17.26 23.20
CA ALA A 536 37.19 -17.03 22.71
C ALA A 536 36.96 -15.52 22.65
N LEU A 537 36.34 -15.02 21.58
CA LEU A 537 35.93 -13.63 21.39
C LEU A 537 34.43 -13.60 21.12
N GLU A 538 33.69 -12.87 21.95
CA GLU A 538 32.23 -12.74 21.82
C GLU A 538 31.88 -11.69 20.76
N ILE A 539 31.06 -12.05 19.78
CA ILE A 539 30.37 -11.12 18.90
C ILE A 539 28.95 -10.91 19.42
N ASP A 540 28.69 -9.70 19.89
CA ASP A 540 27.33 -9.27 20.17
C ASP A 540 26.64 -8.84 18.87
N LEU A 541 25.77 -9.69 18.35
CA LEU A 541 24.95 -9.39 17.17
C LEU A 541 24.01 -8.19 17.36
N SER A 542 23.80 -7.71 18.60
CA SER A 542 23.09 -6.45 18.85
C SER A 542 23.83 -5.24 18.28
N SER A 543 25.17 -5.29 18.23
CA SER A 543 26.06 -4.22 17.77
C SER A 543 26.14 -4.05 16.24
N TRP A 544 25.51 -4.96 15.49
CA TRP A 544 25.54 -4.96 14.03
C TRP A 544 24.58 -3.96 13.38
#